data_AF-A0A3N1APX0-F1
#
_entry.id   AF-A0A3N1APX0-F1
#
_cell.length_a   1.000
_cell.length_b   1.000
_cell.length_c   1.000
_cell.angle_alpha   90.00
_cell.angle_beta   90.00
_cell.angle_gamma   90.00
#
_symmetry.space_group_name_H-M   'P 1'
#
loop_
_entity.id
_entity.type
_entity.pdbx_description
1 polymer ?
#
loop_
_entity_poly.entity_id
_entity_poly.type
_entity_poly.pdbx_seq_one_letter_code
_entity_poly.pdbx_strand_id
1 'polypeptide(L)'
;MRMRLKKFAVGLLAVAALTFGLPASPAMAINRVGCGNRTDFLTLHVDLGGGVGTAQCFANSGAMAVNISGVYRFDTGNNKATVNYERGGRYYSETLNKWWGMSFGGARVRVYEVRIW
;
A
#
# COMPACT_ATOMS: atom_id res chain seq x y z
N MET A 1 -11.93 7.33 -69.64
CA MET A 1 -10.82 6.88 -68.78
C MET A 1 -10.89 7.69 -67.48
N ARG A 2 -11.72 7.29 -66.50
CA ARG A 2 -11.34 6.70 -65.19
C ARG A 2 -10.03 7.25 -64.59
N MET A 3 -10.14 8.00 -63.50
CA MET A 3 -9.48 7.64 -62.23
C MET A 3 -10.09 8.38 -61.04
N ARG A 4 -10.62 7.60 -60.10
CA ARG A 4 -11.01 8.01 -58.74
C ARG A 4 -9.77 7.95 -57.87
N LEU A 5 -9.50 8.98 -57.08
CA LEU A 5 -8.67 8.85 -55.87
C LEU A 5 -9.50 9.26 -54.65
N LYS A 6 -10.04 8.25 -53.96
CA LYS A 6 -10.59 8.41 -52.62
C LYS A 6 -9.41 8.58 -51.66
N LYS A 7 -9.30 9.74 -51.03
CA LYS A 7 -8.34 9.97 -49.94
C LYS A 7 -8.96 9.48 -48.64
N PHE A 8 -8.62 8.25 -48.23
CA PHE A 8 -8.86 7.80 -46.87
C PHE A 8 -7.73 8.34 -46.00
N ALA A 9 -7.99 9.39 -45.21
CA ALA A 9 -7.10 9.80 -44.14
C ALA A 9 -7.48 9.00 -42.89
N VAL A 10 -6.71 7.95 -42.62
CA VAL A 10 -6.79 7.19 -41.37
C VAL A 10 -6.09 8.04 -40.30
N GLY A 11 -6.86 8.61 -39.37
CA GLY A 11 -6.32 9.27 -38.19
C GLY A 11 -5.82 8.21 -37.21
N LEU A 12 -4.50 8.08 -37.04
CA LEU A 12 -3.93 7.33 -35.93
C LEU A 12 -4.09 8.18 -34.65
N LEU A 13 -4.96 7.76 -33.74
CA LEU A 13 -4.97 8.24 -32.37
C LEU A 13 -3.80 7.59 -31.63
N ALA A 14 -2.76 8.36 -31.33
CA ALA A 14 -1.67 7.93 -30.46
C ALA A 14 -2.17 7.92 -29.01
N VAL A 15 -2.43 6.74 -28.46
CA VAL A 15 -2.66 6.57 -27.02
C VAL A 15 -1.29 6.52 -26.35
N ALA A 16 -0.85 7.64 -25.77
CA ALA A 16 0.32 7.66 -24.91
C ALA A 16 -0.04 6.96 -23.60
N ALA A 17 0.29 5.67 -23.50
CA ALA A 17 0.25 4.96 -22.23
C ALA A 17 1.31 5.58 -21.30
N LEU A 18 0.87 6.38 -20.33
CA LEU A 18 1.71 6.82 -19.22
C LEU A 18 1.99 5.60 -18.34
N THR A 19 2.98 4.80 -18.72
CA THR A 19 3.60 3.84 -17.81
C THR A 19 4.39 4.67 -16.81
N PHE A 20 3.73 5.04 -15.70
CA PHE A 20 4.42 5.58 -14.54
C PHE A 20 5.53 4.60 -14.16
N GLY A 21 6.77 5.00 -14.42
CA GLY A 21 7.96 4.28 -14.00
C GLY A 21 8.03 4.32 -12.48
N LEU A 22 7.38 3.36 -11.84
CA LEU A 22 7.64 3.07 -10.44
C LEU A 22 9.11 2.63 -10.36
N PRO A 23 9.94 3.25 -9.50
CA PRO A 23 11.30 2.78 -9.31
C PRO A 23 11.24 1.31 -8.89
N ALA A 24 11.82 0.44 -9.73
CA ALA A 24 12.09 -0.95 -9.37
C ALA A 24 13.09 -0.93 -8.22
N SER A 25 12.57 -0.80 -7.01
CA SER A 25 13.35 -1.01 -5.79
C SER A 25 13.87 -2.45 -5.83
N PRO A 26 15.08 -2.75 -5.33
CA PRO A 26 15.49 -4.13 -5.16
C PRO A 26 14.36 -4.86 -4.41
N ALA A 27 14.00 -6.06 -4.87
CA ALA A 27 12.97 -6.89 -4.26
C ALA A 27 13.44 -7.38 -2.89
N MET A 28 13.49 -6.46 -1.94
CA MET A 28 13.62 -6.72 -0.52
C MET A 28 12.31 -7.42 -0.16
N ALA A 29 12.40 -8.72 0.13
CA ALA A 29 11.24 -9.58 0.31
C ALA A 29 10.63 -9.33 1.69
N ILE A 30 9.82 -8.29 1.81
CA ILE A 30 8.91 -8.15 2.94
C ILE A 30 7.88 -9.29 2.89
N ASN A 31 7.55 -9.87 4.04
CA ASN A 31 6.62 -10.99 4.13
C ASN A 31 5.52 -10.68 5.13
N ARG A 32 4.29 -11.09 4.82
CA ARG A 32 3.24 -11.24 5.83
C ARG A 32 3.54 -12.50 6.66
N VAL A 33 3.56 -12.37 7.96
CA VAL A 33 3.88 -13.44 8.91
C VAL A 33 2.80 -13.56 9.98
N GLY A 34 2.74 -14.72 10.64
CA GLY A 34 1.91 -14.88 11.84
C GLY A 34 2.47 -14.02 12.98
N CYS A 35 1.61 -13.25 13.65
CA CYS A 35 2.03 -12.38 14.75
C CYS A 35 2.55 -13.17 15.96
N GLY A 36 1.85 -14.25 16.34
CA GLY A 36 2.16 -15.01 17.55
C GLY A 36 2.26 -14.09 18.78
N ASN A 37 3.27 -14.30 19.61
CA ASN A 37 3.58 -13.47 20.79
C ASN A 37 4.72 -12.48 20.51
N ARG A 38 5.02 -12.18 19.24
CA ARG A 38 6.14 -11.32 18.85
C ARG A 38 5.71 -9.86 18.86
N THR A 39 6.60 -8.99 19.34
CA THR A 39 6.37 -7.53 19.41
C THR A 39 7.30 -6.74 18.49
N ASP A 40 8.23 -7.42 17.82
CA ASP A 40 9.26 -6.82 16.98
C ASP A 40 8.86 -6.68 15.50
N PHE A 41 7.69 -7.17 15.10
CA PHE A 41 7.16 -7.01 13.74
C PHE A 41 6.41 -5.70 13.55
N LEU A 42 6.34 -5.24 12.29
CA LEU A 42 5.36 -4.24 11.90
C LEU A 42 3.97 -4.88 12.02
N THR A 43 3.13 -4.33 12.89
CA THR A 43 1.81 -4.87 13.20
C THR A 43 0.74 -3.85 12.83
N LEU A 44 -0.21 -4.24 11.99
CA LEU A 44 -1.43 -3.50 11.74
C LEU A 44 -2.55 -4.11 12.59
N HIS A 45 -3.16 -3.30 13.45
CA HIS A 45 -4.32 -3.69 14.25
C HIS A 45 -5.60 -3.35 13.50
N VAL A 46 -6.42 -4.37 13.29
CA VAL A 46 -7.60 -4.33 12.42
C VAL A 46 -8.84 -4.58 13.25
N ASP A 47 -9.83 -3.71 13.09
CA ASP A 47 -11.19 -3.90 13.57
C ASP A 47 -12.01 -4.56 12.47
N LEU A 48 -12.59 -5.73 12.76
CA LEU A 48 -13.44 -6.48 11.83
C LEU A 48 -14.94 -6.17 12.01
N GLY A 49 -15.30 -5.30 12.95
CA GLY A 49 -16.67 -5.00 13.36
C GLY A 49 -17.17 -5.93 14.47
N GLY A 50 -18.30 -5.55 15.09
CA GLY A 50 -18.98 -6.38 16.09
C GLY A 50 -18.18 -6.65 17.37
N GLY A 51 -17.17 -5.82 17.67
CA GLY A 51 -16.27 -6.01 18.82
C GLY A 51 -15.14 -7.00 18.58
N VAL A 52 -14.96 -7.49 17.35
CA VAL A 52 -13.91 -8.44 16.99
C VAL A 52 -12.74 -7.71 16.33
N GLY A 53 -11.53 -7.97 16.82
CA GLY A 53 -10.29 -7.45 16.25
C GLY A 53 -9.36 -8.56 15.76
N THR A 54 -8.43 -8.21 14.87
CA THR A 54 -7.31 -9.07 14.47
C THR A 54 -6.06 -8.23 14.25
N ALA A 55 -4.92 -8.89 14.12
CA ALA A 55 -3.64 -8.26 13.82
C ALA A 55 -3.03 -8.86 12.56
N GLN A 56 -2.36 -8.04 11.77
CA GLN A 56 -1.63 -8.45 10.57
C GLN A 56 -0.17 -8.02 10.71
N CYS A 57 0.74 -8.99 10.73
CA CYS A 57 2.15 -8.74 10.97
C CYS A 57 3.00 -8.89 9.71
N PHE A 58 4.02 -8.05 9.61
CA PHE A 58 4.97 -8.01 8.50
C PHE A 58 6.40 -8.01 9.04
N ALA A 59 7.26 -8.74 8.34
CA ALA A 59 8.67 -8.90 8.68
C ALA A 59 9.53 -8.74 7.42
N ASN A 60 10.84 -8.59 7.65
CA ASN A 60 11.87 -8.33 6.63
C ASN A 60 11.73 -6.98 5.94
N SER A 61 12.87 -6.41 5.56
CA SER A 61 12.92 -5.16 4.79
C SER A 61 12.24 -5.32 3.43
N GLY A 62 11.61 -4.26 2.95
CA GLY A 62 10.93 -4.23 1.66
C GLY A 62 9.60 -3.51 1.68
N ALA A 63 8.92 -3.50 0.55
CA ALA A 63 7.60 -2.88 0.39
C ALA A 63 6.59 -3.89 -0.15
N MET A 64 5.39 -3.90 0.45
CA MET A 64 4.30 -4.78 0.07
C MET A 64 3.05 -3.95 -0.19
N ALA A 65 2.53 -4.03 -1.43
CA ALA A 65 1.19 -3.57 -1.72
C ALA A 65 0.17 -4.45 -0.98
N VAL A 66 -0.77 -3.82 -0.29
CA VAL A 66 -1.83 -4.47 0.48
C VAL A 66 -3.16 -3.77 0.23
N ASN A 67 -4.26 -4.34 0.73
CA ASN A 67 -5.56 -3.67 0.74
C ASN A 67 -6.31 -4.09 2.00
N ILE A 68 -5.94 -3.48 3.12
CA ILE A 68 -6.43 -3.87 4.46
C ILE A 68 -7.31 -2.75 4.97
N SER A 69 -8.60 -3.05 5.10
CA SER A 69 -9.58 -2.12 5.67
C SER A 69 -9.69 -2.32 7.17
N GLY A 70 -10.22 -1.34 7.90
CA GLY A 70 -10.48 -1.51 9.33
C GLY A 70 -9.28 -1.23 10.23
N VAL A 71 -8.15 -0.77 9.68
CA VAL A 71 -6.94 -0.54 10.47
C VAL A 71 -7.17 0.66 11.37
N TYR A 72 -7.02 0.48 12.69
CA TYR A 72 -7.23 1.57 13.67
C TYR A 72 -5.93 1.99 14.37
N ARG A 73 -4.88 1.16 14.28
CA ARG A 73 -3.55 1.43 14.83
C ARG A 73 -2.52 0.63 14.05
N PHE A 74 -1.29 1.13 13.99
CA PHE A 74 -0.14 0.29 13.68
C PHE A 74 1.00 0.50 14.69
N ASP A 75 1.79 -0.54 14.89
CA ASP A 75 3.02 -0.54 15.69
C ASP A 75 4.19 -1.04 14.84
N THR A 76 5.33 -0.40 14.95
CA THR A 76 6.49 -0.69 14.09
C THR A 76 7.39 -1.82 14.59
N GLY A 77 7.28 -2.18 15.87
CA GLY A 77 8.18 -3.15 16.49
C GLY A 77 9.65 -2.74 16.32
N ASN A 78 10.54 -3.67 16.00
CA ASN A 78 11.96 -3.39 15.80
C ASN A 78 12.30 -2.86 14.38
N ASN A 79 11.32 -2.26 13.69
CA ASN A 79 11.46 -1.83 12.30
C ASN A 79 11.31 -0.31 12.18
N LYS A 80 12.09 0.32 11.29
CA LYS A 80 11.68 1.62 10.76
C LYS A 80 10.68 1.31 9.65
N ALA A 81 9.48 1.88 9.71
CA ALA A 81 8.43 1.50 8.79
C ALA A 81 7.62 2.69 8.27
N THR A 82 7.19 2.58 7.01
CA THR A 82 6.24 3.49 6.37
C THR A 82 4.93 2.77 6.12
N VAL A 83 3.80 3.40 6.45
CA VAL A 83 2.45 2.90 6.19
C VAL A 83 1.70 3.92 5.34
N ASN A 84 1.27 3.49 4.15
CA ASN A 84 0.48 4.31 3.23
C ASN A 84 -1.00 3.93 3.36
N TYR A 85 -1.85 4.89 3.67
CA TYR A 85 -3.27 4.65 3.96
C TYR A 85 -4.18 5.74 3.42
N GLU A 86 -5.44 5.39 3.21
CA GLU A 86 -6.51 6.31 2.86
C GLU A 86 -7.43 6.52 4.05
N ARG A 87 -7.77 7.79 4.30
CA ARG A 87 -8.73 8.22 5.31
C ARG A 87 -9.65 9.27 4.72
N GLY A 88 -10.94 8.94 4.61
CA GLY A 88 -11.95 9.87 4.11
C GLY A 88 -11.71 10.32 2.66
N GLY A 89 -11.22 9.42 1.80
CA GLY A 89 -10.92 9.68 0.40
C GLY A 89 -9.60 10.39 0.13
N ARG A 90 -8.78 10.62 1.17
CA ARG A 90 -7.44 11.22 1.05
C ARG A 90 -6.36 10.23 1.40
N TYR A 91 -5.27 10.23 0.62
CA TYR A 91 -4.11 9.39 0.85
C TYR A 91 -3.08 10.07 1.75
N TYR A 92 -2.50 9.29 2.65
CA TYR A 92 -1.50 9.68 3.64
C TYR A 92 -0.36 8.65 3.63
N SER A 93 0.82 9.09 4.05
CA SER A 93 2.01 8.25 4.19
C SER A 93 2.72 8.63 5.48
N GLU A 94 2.76 7.72 6.45
CA GLU A 94 3.37 7.96 7.75
C GLU A 94 4.56 7.06 7.95
N THR A 95 5.71 7.64 8.30
CA THR A 95 6.95 6.91 8.58
C THR A 95 7.33 7.08 10.04
N LEU A 96 7.45 5.97 10.76
CA LEU A 96 7.85 5.97 12.16
C LEU A 96 9.18 5.20 12.34
N ASN A 97 9.92 5.62 13.35
CA ASN A 97 11.12 4.89 13.80
C ASN A 97 10.72 3.61 14.56
N LYS A 98 11.73 2.79 14.85
CA LYS A 98 11.58 1.58 15.66
C LYS A 98 10.92 1.86 17.00
N TRP A 99 10.10 0.93 17.45
CA TRP A 99 9.41 0.91 18.75
C TRP A 99 8.41 2.05 18.94
N TRP A 100 7.89 2.58 17.85
CA TRP A 100 6.80 3.54 17.83
C TRP A 100 5.51 2.92 17.30
N GLY A 101 4.38 3.54 17.65
CA GLY A 101 3.07 3.22 17.10
C GLY A 101 2.24 4.48 16.92
N MET A 102 1.26 4.40 16.03
CA MET A 102 0.30 5.47 15.75
C MET A 102 -1.11 4.90 15.76
N SER A 103 -1.98 5.57 16.51
CA SER A 103 -3.43 5.36 16.48
C SER A 103 -4.07 6.34 15.50
N PHE A 104 -5.09 5.88 14.77
CA PHE A 104 -5.87 6.75 13.87
C PHE A 104 -6.99 7.50 14.59
N GLY A 105 -6.92 7.63 15.92
CA GLY A 105 -7.82 8.46 16.72
C GLY A 105 -9.28 8.03 16.63
N GLY A 106 -9.53 6.71 16.61
CA GLY A 106 -10.87 6.13 16.46
C GLY A 106 -11.35 5.98 15.02
N ALA A 107 -10.63 6.48 14.01
CA ALA A 107 -10.92 6.17 12.63
C ALA A 107 -10.47 4.74 12.27
N ARG A 108 -11.16 4.12 11.30
CA ARG A 108 -10.76 2.88 10.65
C ARG A 108 -10.33 3.24 9.23
N VAL A 109 -9.04 3.15 8.96
CA VAL A 109 -8.45 3.52 7.66
C VAL A 109 -8.26 2.29 6.79
N ARG A 110 -8.00 2.53 5.50
CA ARG A 110 -7.59 1.48 4.56
C ARG A 110 -6.13 1.64 4.24
N VAL A 111 -5.31 0.62 4.52
CA VAL A 111 -3.88 0.59 4.21
C VAL A 111 -3.67 -0.04 2.84
N TYR A 112 -2.83 0.61 2.03
CA TYR A 112 -2.53 0.23 0.65
C TYR A 112 -1.09 -0.21 0.42
N GLU A 113 -0.15 0.23 1.24
CA GLU A 113 1.23 -0.25 1.21
C GLU A 113 1.81 -0.22 2.62
N VAL A 114 2.62 -1.21 2.92
CA VAL A 114 3.53 -1.20 4.07
C VAL A 114 4.96 -1.33 3.56
N ARG A 115 5.89 -0.63 4.20
CA ARG A 115 7.31 -0.70 3.90
C ARG A 115 8.12 -0.78 5.19
N ILE A 116 9.09 -1.68 5.22
CA ILE A 116 10.10 -1.81 6.27
C ILE A 116 11.46 -1.44 5.66
N TRP A 117 12.21 -0.58 6.35
CA TRP A 117 13.53 -0.07 5.92
C TRP A 117 14.67 -0.83 6.60
#